data_AF-A0A968LMI8-F1
#
_entry.id   AF-A0A968LMI8-F1
#
_cell.length_a   1.000
_cell.length_b   1.000
_cell.length_c   1.000
_cell.angle_alpha   90.00
_cell.angle_beta   90.00
_cell.angle_gamma   90.00
#
_symmetry.space_group_name_H-M   'P 1'
#
loop_
_entity.id
_entity.type
_entity.pdbx_description
1 polymer ?
#
loop_
_entity_poly.entity_id
_entity_poly.type
_entity_poly.pdbx_seq_one_letter_code
_entity_poly.pdbx_strand_id
1 'polypeptide(L)'
;MTRAVDARLGVEGLPQSGTGQTTILSGINAARVMNRHYGPWVSPSLRRILEDNILKRVANRGGAVRLANFYPPRYLEALETGEMRLNAIATAALSAGARLEGMEGLSIAPMLRDPGAAVSLERVADWARAFMASTATVTIFDEWWTDNVGHEMNLNEAQDFAVRLEVFCRVALEERSAETLFLVTSDHGNFENLSVKTHTFNPVPLAAVGVGALEFASVTDLSGVTPALARVLKLD
;
A
#
# COMPACT_ATOMS: atom_id res chain seq x y z
N MET A 1 -6.73 -12.53 11.08
CA MET A 1 -5.40 -12.80 11.68
C MET A 1 -4.59 -11.52 11.66
N THR A 2 -3.70 -11.35 12.63
CA THR A 2 -2.79 -10.20 12.73
C THR A 2 -1.42 -10.70 13.16
N ARG A 3 -0.36 -10.11 12.62
CA ARG A 3 1.02 -10.43 12.99
C ARG A 3 1.96 -9.28 12.65
N ALA A 4 3.14 -9.33 13.24
CA ALA A 4 4.26 -8.50 12.83
C ALA A 4 5.10 -9.27 11.78
N VAL A 5 5.55 -8.59 10.74
CA VAL A 5 6.43 -9.16 9.70
C VAL A 5 7.68 -8.30 9.51
N ASP A 6 8.79 -8.94 9.17
CA ASP A 6 10.07 -8.27 9.01
C ASP A 6 10.11 -7.42 7.72
N ALA A 7 10.41 -6.14 7.87
CA ALA A 7 10.65 -5.20 6.76
C ALA A 7 12.15 -5.09 6.40
N ARG A 8 13.05 -5.65 7.21
CA ARG A 8 14.50 -5.57 7.00
C ARG A 8 15.00 -6.46 5.88
N LEU A 9 14.26 -7.52 5.58
CA LEU A 9 14.52 -8.42 4.46
C LEU A 9 15.93 -9.05 4.49
N GLY A 10 16.53 -9.14 5.68
CA GLY A 10 17.90 -9.61 5.86
C GLY A 10 18.99 -8.75 5.19
N VAL A 11 18.70 -7.49 4.86
CA VAL A 11 19.64 -6.56 4.19
C VAL A 11 19.99 -5.43 5.15
N GLU A 12 21.28 -5.05 5.16
CA GLU A 12 21.78 -3.95 5.98
C GLU A 12 21.18 -2.59 5.55
N GLY A 13 20.99 -1.71 6.53
CA GLY A 13 20.37 -0.40 6.34
C GLY A 13 18.89 -0.38 6.68
N LEU A 14 18.35 0.83 6.79
CA LEU A 14 16.93 1.02 7.12
C LEU A 14 16.06 0.59 5.93
N PRO A 15 14.93 -0.13 6.17
CA PRO A 15 13.92 -0.39 5.16
C PRO A 15 13.48 0.87 4.42
N GLN A 16 13.10 0.76 3.15
CA GLN A 16 12.71 1.90 2.29
C GLN A 16 11.53 1.52 1.40
N SER A 17 10.66 2.49 1.07
CA SER A 17 9.40 2.26 0.37
C SER A 17 9.56 1.58 -0.99
N GLY A 18 10.52 2.01 -1.81
CA GLY A 18 10.72 1.45 -3.16
C GLY A 18 10.98 -0.06 -3.12
N THR A 19 11.95 -0.50 -2.30
CA THR A 19 12.26 -1.92 -2.11
C THR A 19 11.21 -2.67 -1.31
N GLY A 20 10.60 -2.05 -0.30
CA GLY A 20 9.56 -2.66 0.52
C GLY A 20 8.29 -2.96 -0.28
N GLN A 21 7.72 -1.95 -0.95
CA GLN A 21 6.54 -2.09 -1.80
C GLN A 21 6.80 -3.05 -2.97
N THR A 22 7.95 -2.95 -3.63
CA THR A 22 8.31 -3.89 -4.71
C THR A 22 8.34 -5.33 -4.20
N THR A 23 8.86 -5.54 -2.99
CA THR A 23 8.89 -6.87 -2.36
C THR A 23 7.48 -7.37 -2.05
N ILE A 24 6.61 -6.52 -1.48
CA ILE A 24 5.20 -6.85 -1.21
C ILE A 24 4.48 -7.27 -2.49
N LEU A 25 4.68 -6.55 -3.59
CA LEU A 25 3.94 -6.71 -4.85
C LEU A 25 4.44 -7.85 -5.74
N SER A 26 5.70 -8.27 -5.59
CA SER A 26 6.32 -9.31 -6.43
C SER A 26 6.58 -10.62 -5.69
N GLY A 27 6.70 -10.57 -4.36
CA GLY A 27 7.21 -11.67 -3.55
C GLY A 27 8.72 -11.90 -3.67
N ILE A 28 9.41 -11.06 -4.44
CA ILE A 28 10.87 -11.10 -4.60
C ILE A 28 11.47 -10.10 -3.61
N ASN A 29 12.40 -10.55 -2.77
CA ASN A 29 13.18 -9.68 -1.87
C ASN A 29 14.02 -8.66 -2.69
N ALA A 30 13.44 -7.50 -2.93
CA ALA A 30 14.00 -6.49 -3.83
C ALA A 30 15.22 -5.79 -3.23
N ALA A 31 15.26 -5.62 -1.91
CA ALA A 31 16.43 -5.09 -1.21
C ALA A 31 17.67 -5.99 -1.43
N ARG A 32 17.48 -7.31 -1.38
CA ARG A 32 18.55 -8.29 -1.63
C ARG A 32 19.01 -8.25 -3.09
N VAL A 33 18.10 -8.14 -4.05
CA VAL A 33 18.45 -7.99 -5.48
C VAL A 33 19.24 -6.70 -5.73
N MET A 34 18.93 -5.62 -5.01
CA MET A 34 19.65 -4.35 -5.12
C MET A 34 20.91 -4.26 -4.25
N ASN A 35 21.14 -5.24 -3.38
CA ASN A 35 22.16 -5.24 -2.33
C ASN A 35 22.10 -3.99 -1.42
N ARG A 36 20.89 -3.42 -1.23
CA ARG A 36 20.58 -2.30 -0.34
C ARG A 36 19.07 -2.04 -0.33
N HIS A 37 18.59 -1.35 0.70
CA HIS A 37 17.29 -0.70 0.66
C HIS A 37 17.31 0.54 -0.24
N TYR A 38 16.21 0.83 -0.93
CA TYR A 38 16.09 1.97 -1.84
C TYR A 38 14.64 2.46 -1.92
N GLY A 39 14.45 3.77 -2.00
CA GLY A 39 13.14 4.38 -2.09
C GLY A 39 13.23 5.91 -2.15
N PRO A 40 12.09 6.61 -2.25
CA PRO A 40 10.73 6.04 -2.32
C PRO A 40 10.33 5.55 -3.72
N TRP A 41 11.14 5.86 -4.74
CA TRP A 41 10.79 5.63 -6.14
C TRP A 41 11.14 4.23 -6.67
N VAL A 42 10.69 3.92 -7.88
CA VAL A 42 11.06 2.71 -8.62
C VAL A 42 12.33 2.97 -9.45
N SER A 43 13.43 2.28 -9.13
CA SER A 43 14.65 2.27 -9.96
C SER A 43 14.49 1.35 -11.19
N PRO A 44 15.38 1.42 -12.20
CA PRO A 44 15.34 0.48 -13.33
C PRO A 44 15.40 -0.99 -12.90
N SER A 45 16.14 -1.33 -11.85
CA SER A 45 16.19 -2.69 -11.29
C SER A 45 14.86 -3.10 -10.67
N LEU A 46 14.23 -2.21 -9.90
CA LEU A 46 12.90 -2.47 -9.32
C LEU A 46 11.83 -2.60 -10.39
N ARG A 47 11.91 -1.80 -11.47
CA ARG A 47 10.99 -1.89 -12.61
C ARG A 47 11.00 -3.27 -13.24
N ARG A 48 12.18 -3.89 -13.41
CA ARG A 48 12.31 -5.27 -13.92
C ARG A 48 11.64 -6.28 -13.00
N ILE A 49 11.79 -6.12 -11.68
CA ILE A 49 11.11 -7.00 -10.70
C ILE A 49 9.59 -6.86 -10.82
N LEU A 50 9.09 -5.62 -10.97
CA LEU A 50 7.66 -5.33 -11.13
C LEU A 50 7.07 -5.77 -12.47
N GLU A 51 7.86 -6.27 -13.43
CA GLU A 51 7.32 -6.84 -14.68
C GLU A 51 6.42 -8.06 -14.42
N ASP A 52 6.68 -8.78 -13.31
CA ASP A 52 5.85 -9.85 -12.77
C ASP A 52 5.43 -9.51 -11.32
N ASN A 53 4.31 -8.80 -11.21
CA ASN A 53 3.71 -8.43 -9.93
C ASN A 53 2.30 -9.02 -9.80
N ILE A 54 1.82 -9.16 -8.56
CA ILE A 54 0.55 -9.81 -8.25
C ILE A 54 -0.66 -9.14 -8.92
N LEU A 55 -0.66 -7.81 -9.05
CA LEU A 55 -1.75 -7.08 -9.70
C LEU A 55 -1.79 -7.38 -11.20
N LYS A 56 -0.63 -7.44 -11.84
CA LYS A 56 -0.52 -7.84 -13.25
C LYS A 56 -0.93 -9.30 -13.46
N ARG A 57 -0.61 -10.20 -12.52
CA ARG A 57 -1.09 -11.59 -12.55
C ARG A 57 -2.62 -11.68 -12.48
N VAL A 58 -3.26 -10.85 -11.66
CA VAL A 58 -4.73 -10.72 -11.62
C VAL A 58 -5.27 -10.31 -12.99
N ALA A 59 -4.73 -9.23 -13.57
CA ALA A 59 -5.15 -8.73 -14.87
C ALA A 59 -4.97 -9.77 -16.00
N ASN A 60 -3.85 -10.48 -16.00
CA ASN A 60 -3.56 -11.53 -16.99
C ASN A 60 -4.54 -12.73 -16.92
N ARG A 61 -5.19 -12.94 -15.78
CA ARG A 61 -6.24 -13.97 -15.59
C ARG A 61 -7.66 -13.40 -15.81
N GLY A 62 -7.78 -12.18 -16.35
CA GLY A 62 -9.05 -11.52 -16.65
C GLY A 62 -9.68 -10.78 -15.46
N GLY A 63 -8.98 -10.69 -14.32
CA GLY A 63 -9.44 -9.93 -13.16
C GLY A 63 -9.25 -8.42 -13.34
N ALA A 64 -10.11 -7.62 -12.70
CA ALA A 64 -9.99 -6.18 -12.72
C ALA A 64 -9.15 -5.68 -11.53
N VAL A 65 -8.25 -4.73 -11.77
CA VAL A 65 -7.47 -4.05 -10.73
C VAL A 65 -7.86 -2.58 -10.67
N ARG A 66 -8.08 -2.07 -9.47
CA ARG A 66 -8.34 -0.66 -9.22
C ARG A 66 -7.34 -0.07 -8.24
N LEU A 67 -6.76 1.06 -8.63
CA LEU A 67 -5.98 1.92 -7.76
C LEU A 67 -6.90 3.00 -7.21
N ALA A 68 -7.07 3.03 -5.90
CA ALA A 68 -8.07 3.85 -5.24
C ALA A 68 -7.53 5.21 -4.75
N ASN A 69 -6.23 5.46 -4.84
CA ASN A 69 -5.63 6.73 -4.46
C ASN A 69 -6.15 7.90 -5.30
N PHE A 70 -6.34 9.04 -4.66
CA PHE A 70 -6.48 10.33 -5.32
C PHE A 70 -5.12 10.85 -5.81
N TYR A 71 -5.06 11.23 -7.08
CA TYR A 71 -3.91 11.89 -7.69
C TYR A 71 -4.27 13.33 -8.08
N PRO A 72 -3.67 14.36 -7.44
CA PRO A 72 -3.93 15.75 -7.78
C PRO A 72 -3.55 16.07 -9.24
N PRO A 73 -4.27 16.97 -9.95
CA PRO A 73 -3.95 17.33 -11.34
C PRO A 73 -2.48 17.75 -11.54
N ARG A 74 -1.92 18.55 -10.62
CA ARG A 74 -0.51 18.96 -10.65
C ARG A 74 0.47 17.80 -10.56
N TYR A 75 0.12 16.72 -9.86
CA TYR A 75 0.95 15.52 -9.80
C TYR A 75 0.92 14.78 -11.14
N LEU A 76 -0.25 14.69 -11.78
CA LEU A 76 -0.40 14.08 -13.11
C LEU A 76 0.38 14.86 -14.18
N GLU A 77 0.27 16.19 -14.18
CA GLU A 77 1.07 17.07 -15.06
C GLU A 77 2.57 16.86 -14.83
N ALA A 78 3.03 16.79 -13.58
CA ALA A 78 4.43 16.56 -13.24
C ALA A 78 4.93 15.17 -13.65
N LEU A 79 4.05 14.16 -13.73
CA LEU A 79 4.40 12.84 -14.28
C LEU A 79 4.61 12.91 -15.80
N GLU A 80 3.79 13.68 -16.52
CA GLU A 80 3.90 13.85 -17.97
C GLU A 80 5.19 14.60 -18.36
N THR A 81 5.58 15.62 -17.59
CA THR A 81 6.80 16.40 -17.80
C THR A 81 8.07 15.69 -17.29
N GLY A 82 7.92 14.59 -16.55
CA GLY A 82 9.03 13.83 -15.95
C GLY A 82 9.64 14.46 -14.69
N GLU A 83 9.01 15.51 -14.15
CA GLU A 83 9.39 16.15 -12.88
C GLU A 83 9.09 15.24 -11.67
N MET A 84 8.12 14.34 -11.81
CA MET A 84 7.70 13.41 -10.77
C MET A 84 7.87 11.96 -11.22
N ARG A 85 7.96 11.04 -10.25
CA ARG A 85 8.05 9.60 -10.50
C ARG A 85 6.93 8.87 -9.78
N LEU A 86 6.58 7.70 -10.33
CA LEU A 86 5.66 6.78 -9.70
C LEU A 86 6.36 5.99 -8.59
N ASN A 87 5.62 5.71 -7.52
CA ASN A 87 5.98 4.68 -6.55
C ASN A 87 5.68 3.28 -7.11
N ALA A 88 6.01 2.23 -6.34
CA ALA A 88 5.85 0.86 -6.82
C ALA A 88 4.39 0.43 -6.93
N ILE A 89 3.51 0.88 -6.02
CA ILE A 89 2.07 0.60 -6.01
C ILE A 89 1.42 1.12 -7.30
N ALA A 90 1.62 2.40 -7.62
CA ALA A 90 1.07 3.02 -8.83
C ALA A 90 1.68 2.38 -10.09
N THR A 91 2.99 2.09 -10.09
CA THR A 91 3.65 1.40 -11.22
C THR A 91 3.03 0.03 -11.47
N ALA A 92 2.81 -0.77 -10.43
CA ALA A 92 2.21 -2.10 -10.55
C ALA A 92 0.74 -2.04 -10.98
N ALA A 93 -0.05 -1.14 -10.40
CA ALA A 93 -1.46 -0.99 -10.75
C ALA A 93 -1.64 -0.54 -12.21
N LEU A 94 -0.84 0.42 -12.69
CA LEU A 94 -0.85 0.83 -14.11
C LEU A 94 -0.45 -0.32 -15.03
N SER A 95 0.53 -1.15 -14.64
CA SER A 95 0.91 -2.35 -15.41
C SER A 95 -0.22 -3.39 -15.51
N ALA A 96 -1.21 -3.31 -14.62
CA ALA A 96 -2.39 -4.16 -14.56
C ALA A 96 -3.64 -3.51 -15.20
N GLY A 97 -3.49 -2.35 -15.85
CA GLY A 97 -4.58 -1.66 -16.55
C GLY A 97 -5.43 -0.73 -15.66
N ALA A 98 -5.04 -0.50 -14.40
CA ALA A 98 -5.67 0.53 -13.57
C ALA A 98 -5.37 1.94 -14.13
N ARG A 99 -6.04 2.95 -13.57
CA ARG A 99 -5.82 4.37 -13.91
C ARG A 99 -5.40 5.13 -12.65
N LEU A 100 -4.67 6.24 -12.85
CA LEU A 100 -4.48 7.24 -11.80
C LEU A 100 -5.75 8.09 -11.75
N GLU A 101 -6.57 7.90 -10.71
CA GLU A 101 -7.84 8.62 -10.57
C GLU A 101 -7.60 10.04 -10.02
N GLY A 102 -8.16 11.05 -10.72
CA GLY A 102 -8.26 12.42 -10.23
C GLY A 102 -9.41 12.54 -9.22
N MET A 103 -10.22 13.60 -9.30
CA MET A 103 -11.44 13.69 -8.46
C MET A 103 -12.57 12.75 -8.92
N GLU A 104 -12.41 12.15 -10.09
CA GLU A 104 -13.35 11.19 -10.66
C GLU A 104 -12.97 9.78 -10.19
N GLY A 105 -13.90 9.11 -9.49
CA GLY A 105 -13.69 7.73 -9.04
C GLY A 105 -13.74 7.60 -7.53
N LEU A 106 -12.96 6.66 -7.01
CA LEU A 106 -12.94 6.30 -5.60
C LEU A 106 -12.07 7.28 -4.79
N SER A 107 -10.96 7.70 -5.38
CA SER A 107 -10.21 8.92 -5.04
C SER A 107 -10.01 9.14 -3.53
N ILE A 108 -9.44 8.14 -2.85
CA ILE A 108 -9.00 8.24 -1.45
C ILE A 108 -7.80 9.17 -1.41
N ALA A 109 -8.00 10.37 -0.90
CA ALA A 109 -6.91 11.27 -0.57
C ALA A 109 -6.23 10.82 0.71
N PRO A 110 -4.98 11.24 0.97
CA PRO A 110 -4.34 11.00 2.24
C PRO A 110 -5.28 11.37 3.39
N MET A 111 -5.45 10.47 4.35
CA MET A 111 -6.47 10.67 5.39
C MET A 111 -6.21 11.92 6.26
N LEU A 112 -5.03 12.53 6.20
CA LEU A 112 -4.76 13.82 6.85
C LEU A 112 -4.99 15.03 5.96
N ARG A 113 -4.96 14.85 4.64
CA ARG A 113 -4.93 15.95 3.68
C ARG A 113 -5.66 15.59 2.40
N ASP A 114 -6.88 16.11 2.27
CA ASP A 114 -7.63 16.12 1.02
C ASP A 114 -7.49 17.52 0.36
N PRO A 115 -6.87 17.62 -0.82
CA PRO A 115 -6.76 18.90 -1.52
C PRO A 115 -8.10 19.55 -1.90
N GLY A 116 -9.19 18.78 -1.92
CA GLY A 116 -10.53 19.26 -2.24
C GLY A 116 -11.38 19.68 -1.04
N ALA A 117 -11.04 19.25 0.19
CA ALA A 117 -11.86 19.50 1.38
C ALA A 117 -11.13 19.23 2.71
N ALA A 118 -11.71 19.63 3.84
CA ALA A 118 -11.25 19.16 5.15
C ALA A 118 -11.56 17.67 5.32
N VAL A 119 -10.61 16.88 5.84
CA VAL A 119 -10.81 15.45 6.07
C VAL A 119 -11.50 15.20 7.41
N SER A 120 -12.83 15.05 7.36
CA SER A 120 -13.66 14.66 8.50
C SER A 120 -13.68 13.13 8.67
N LEU A 121 -14.07 12.64 9.86
CA LEU A 121 -14.24 11.21 10.10
C LEU A 121 -15.33 10.59 9.20
N GLU A 122 -16.40 11.32 8.92
CA GLU A 122 -17.45 10.84 7.99
C GLU A 122 -16.90 10.67 6.58
N ARG A 123 -16.05 11.60 6.11
CA ARG A 123 -15.41 11.47 4.80
C ARG A 123 -14.54 10.22 4.71
N VAL A 124 -13.82 9.89 5.79
CA VAL A 124 -13.02 8.65 5.86
C VAL A 124 -13.90 7.41 5.89
N ALA A 125 -15.05 7.46 6.56
CA ALA A 125 -16.05 6.39 6.53
C ALA A 125 -16.62 6.20 5.11
N ASP A 126 -16.95 7.27 4.40
CA ASP A 126 -17.42 7.22 3.01
C ASP A 126 -16.39 6.59 2.07
N TRP A 127 -15.11 6.95 2.21
CA TRP A 127 -14.03 6.31 1.49
C TRP A 127 -13.94 4.80 1.76
N ALA A 128 -14.09 4.38 3.01
CA ALA A 128 -14.10 2.96 3.36
C ALA A 128 -15.29 2.20 2.76
N ARG A 129 -16.49 2.79 2.78
CA ARG A 129 -17.70 2.24 2.13
C ARG A 129 -17.49 2.09 0.63
N ALA A 130 -16.99 3.15 -0.03
CA ALA A 130 -16.71 3.13 -1.46
C ALA A 130 -15.63 2.09 -1.82
N PHE A 131 -14.58 1.99 -1.00
CA PHE A 131 -13.50 1.00 -1.13
C PHE A 131 -14.04 -0.43 -1.10
N MET A 132 -14.93 -0.74 -0.15
CA MET A 132 -15.56 -2.07 -0.04
C MET A 132 -16.61 -2.34 -1.13
N ALA A 133 -17.27 -1.30 -1.66
CA ALA A 133 -18.24 -1.42 -2.74
C ALA A 133 -17.62 -1.61 -4.14
N SER A 134 -16.29 -1.53 -4.26
CA SER A 134 -15.59 -1.72 -5.52
C SER A 134 -15.83 -3.13 -6.09
N THR A 135 -16.16 -3.20 -7.38
CA THR A 135 -16.39 -4.47 -8.10
C THR A 135 -15.12 -5.07 -8.72
N ALA A 136 -13.97 -4.41 -8.54
CA ALA A 136 -12.69 -4.92 -9.01
C ALA A 136 -12.25 -6.15 -8.22
N THR A 137 -11.56 -7.09 -8.87
CA THR A 137 -10.98 -8.27 -8.21
C THR A 137 -9.99 -7.88 -7.12
N VAL A 138 -9.18 -6.84 -7.37
CA VAL A 138 -8.32 -6.23 -6.36
C VAL A 138 -8.48 -4.71 -6.41
N THR A 139 -8.81 -4.12 -5.27
CA THR A 139 -8.75 -2.66 -5.06
C THR A 139 -7.65 -2.38 -4.05
N ILE A 140 -6.74 -1.46 -4.36
CA ILE A 140 -5.58 -1.14 -3.53
C ILE A 140 -5.39 0.37 -3.45
N PHE A 141 -4.92 0.85 -2.30
CA PHE A 141 -4.37 2.19 -2.15
C PHE A 141 -3.23 2.19 -1.12
N ASP A 142 -2.43 3.25 -1.10
CA ASP A 142 -1.34 3.47 -0.15
C ASP A 142 -1.43 4.83 0.58
N GLU A 143 -1.31 4.83 1.90
CA GLU A 143 -1.29 6.03 2.75
C GLU A 143 0.13 6.60 2.89
N TRP A 144 0.65 7.15 1.80
CA TRP A 144 2.02 7.67 1.72
C TRP A 144 2.30 8.86 2.66
N TRP A 145 1.27 9.60 3.10
CA TRP A 145 1.46 10.77 3.97
C TRP A 145 1.94 10.39 5.38
N THR A 146 1.72 9.15 5.81
CA THR A 146 2.24 8.63 7.09
C THR A 146 3.75 8.71 7.19
N ASP A 147 4.46 8.58 6.05
CA ASP A 147 5.91 8.70 6.00
C ASP A 147 6.39 10.14 6.26
N ASN A 148 5.69 11.14 5.70
CA ASN A 148 5.96 12.55 5.97
C ASN A 148 5.75 12.87 7.45
N VAL A 149 4.62 12.43 8.03
CA VAL A 149 4.32 12.63 9.46
C VAL A 149 5.42 12.04 10.35
N GLY A 150 5.90 10.85 10.00
CA GLY A 150 7.00 10.18 10.68
C GLY A 150 8.31 10.97 10.60
N HIS A 151 8.70 11.41 9.40
CA HIS A 151 9.90 12.23 9.18
C HIS A 151 9.85 13.58 9.91
N GLU A 152 8.67 14.18 10.02
CA GLU A 152 8.42 15.42 10.75
C GLU A 152 8.33 15.21 12.27
N MET A 153 8.26 13.96 12.74
CA MET A 153 8.03 13.58 14.14
C MET A 153 6.78 14.26 14.71
N ASN A 154 5.74 14.40 13.87
CA ASN A 154 4.56 15.18 14.20
C ASN A 154 3.53 14.32 14.96
N LEU A 155 3.64 14.32 16.30
CA LEU A 155 2.76 13.53 17.16
C LEU A 155 1.27 13.89 17.02
N ASN A 156 0.95 15.16 16.79
CA ASN A 156 -0.43 15.60 16.66
C ASN A 156 -1.05 15.03 15.38
N GLU A 157 -0.38 15.17 14.23
CA GLU A 157 -0.85 14.56 12.97
C GLU A 157 -0.88 13.04 13.05
N ALA A 158 0.06 12.41 13.78
CA ALA A 158 0.04 10.96 13.96
C ALA A 158 -1.19 10.48 14.75
N GLN A 159 -1.56 11.17 15.83
CA GLN A 159 -2.78 10.85 16.58
C GLN A 159 -4.03 11.01 15.71
N ASP A 160 -4.07 12.12 14.97
CA ASP A 160 -5.13 12.44 14.02
C ASP A 160 -5.27 11.39 12.91
N PHE A 161 -4.15 10.89 12.38
CA PHE A 161 -4.14 9.83 11.38
C PHE A 161 -4.59 8.50 11.99
N ALA A 162 -4.11 8.15 13.18
CA ALA A 162 -4.46 6.90 13.84
C ALA A 162 -5.99 6.78 14.06
N VAL A 163 -6.65 7.87 14.48
CA VAL A 163 -8.12 7.92 14.61
C VAL A 163 -8.80 7.69 13.26
N ARG A 164 -8.29 8.29 12.18
CA ARG A 164 -8.87 8.14 10.84
C ARG A 164 -8.65 6.75 10.27
N LEU A 165 -7.45 6.18 10.44
CA LEU A 165 -7.17 4.80 10.05
C LEU A 165 -8.08 3.82 10.81
N GLU A 166 -8.32 4.05 12.11
CA GLU A 166 -9.28 3.24 12.89
C GLU A 166 -10.69 3.32 12.29
N VAL A 167 -11.18 4.53 11.96
CA VAL A 167 -12.48 4.72 11.31
C VAL A 167 -12.54 3.98 9.97
N PHE A 168 -11.50 4.14 9.13
CA PHE A 168 -11.45 3.47 7.83
C PHE A 168 -11.51 1.95 7.98
N CYS A 169 -10.66 1.38 8.83
CA CYS A 169 -10.61 -0.06 9.06
C CYS A 169 -11.91 -0.59 9.65
N ARG A 170 -12.50 0.09 10.64
CA ARG A 170 -13.76 -0.33 11.26
C ARG A 170 -14.88 -0.37 10.22
N VAL A 171 -15.08 0.71 9.47
CA VAL A 171 -16.15 0.79 8.45
C VAL A 171 -15.88 -0.21 7.31
N ALA A 172 -14.64 -0.33 6.86
CA ALA A 172 -14.28 -1.33 5.84
C ALA A 172 -14.62 -2.75 6.32
N LEU A 173 -14.36 -3.09 7.58
CA LEU A 173 -14.69 -4.40 8.14
C LEU A 173 -16.20 -4.64 8.32
N GLU A 174 -16.97 -3.59 8.65
CA GLU A 174 -18.43 -3.64 8.77
C GLU A 174 -19.11 -3.85 7.41
N GLU A 175 -18.63 -3.18 6.36
CA GLU A 175 -19.17 -3.27 4.99
C GLU A 175 -18.65 -4.48 4.19
N ARG A 176 -17.62 -5.16 4.70
CA ARG A 176 -16.96 -6.28 4.02
C ARG A 176 -17.91 -7.47 3.87
N SER A 177 -18.05 -7.97 2.64
CA SER A 177 -18.74 -9.24 2.39
C SER A 177 -17.95 -10.44 2.95
N ALA A 178 -18.61 -11.57 3.18
CA ALA A 178 -17.93 -12.80 3.62
C ALA A 178 -16.88 -13.31 2.60
N GLU A 179 -17.04 -12.97 1.33
CA GLU A 179 -16.19 -13.40 0.21
C GLU A 179 -15.01 -12.46 -0.06
N THR A 180 -14.90 -11.35 0.66
CA THR A 180 -13.83 -10.37 0.48
C THR A 180 -12.72 -10.55 1.50
N LEU A 181 -11.47 -10.56 1.05
CA LEU A 181 -10.28 -10.42 1.90
C LEU A 181 -9.97 -8.93 2.07
N PHE A 182 -9.89 -8.47 3.31
CA PHE A 182 -9.33 -7.16 3.66
C PHE A 182 -7.92 -7.35 4.23
N LEU A 183 -6.94 -6.68 3.62
CA LEU A 183 -5.52 -6.79 3.94
C LEU A 183 -4.95 -5.41 4.24
N VAL A 184 -4.27 -5.27 5.37
CA VAL A 184 -3.52 -4.05 5.75
C VAL A 184 -2.09 -4.47 6.08
N THR A 185 -1.12 -3.78 5.48
CA THR A 185 0.30 -3.94 5.80
C THR A 185 1.06 -2.65 5.51
N SER A 186 2.36 -2.66 5.77
CA SER A 186 3.25 -1.53 5.50
C SER A 186 4.56 -2.05 4.89
N ASP A 187 5.25 -1.19 4.16
CA ASP A 187 6.54 -1.43 3.52
C ASP A 187 7.74 -1.18 4.45
N HIS A 188 7.58 -0.39 5.51
CA HIS A 188 8.60 -0.13 6.53
C HIS A 188 8.05 0.49 7.82
N GLY A 189 8.86 0.48 8.89
CA GLY A 189 8.60 1.29 10.08
C GLY A 189 9.06 2.75 9.90
N ASN A 190 8.36 3.67 10.54
CA ASN A 190 8.65 5.11 10.66
C ASN A 190 7.66 5.70 11.68
N PHE A 191 6.39 5.68 11.27
CA PHE A 191 5.25 6.29 11.96
C PHE A 191 5.06 5.83 13.41
N GLU A 192 5.47 4.62 13.76
CA GLU A 192 5.33 4.06 15.11
C GLU A 192 6.33 4.63 16.13
N ASN A 193 7.39 5.31 15.67
CA ASN A 193 8.42 5.88 16.54
C ASN A 193 8.79 7.31 16.14
N LEU A 194 8.01 8.26 16.64
CA LEU A 194 8.20 9.70 16.39
C LEU A 194 9.30 10.34 17.25
N SER A 195 10.16 9.55 17.91
CA SER A 195 11.34 10.08 18.60
C SER A 195 12.56 10.23 17.69
N VAL A 196 12.49 9.68 16.47
CA VAL A 196 13.54 9.75 15.46
C VAL A 196 12.94 10.16 14.12
N LYS A 197 13.70 10.89 13.30
CA LYS A 197 13.25 11.34 11.97
C LYS A 197 13.39 10.28 10.90
N THR A 198 14.15 9.22 11.15
CA THR A 198 14.44 8.18 10.15
C THR A 198 13.39 7.08 10.21
N HIS A 199 13.38 6.22 9.20
CA HIS A 199 12.73 4.92 9.32
C HIS A 199 13.32 4.12 10.48
N THR A 200 12.66 3.01 10.83
CA THR A 200 13.08 2.14 11.93
C THR A 200 13.34 0.71 11.45
N PHE A 201 13.91 -0.09 12.35
CA PHE A 201 14.06 -1.53 12.17
C PHE A 201 12.86 -2.33 12.73
N ASN A 202 11.79 -1.65 13.14
CA ASN A 202 10.63 -2.32 13.70
C ASN A 202 9.94 -3.17 12.63
N PRO A 203 9.39 -4.32 13.02
CA PRO A 203 8.53 -5.08 12.12
C PRO A 203 7.25 -4.28 11.85
N VAL A 204 6.64 -4.55 10.70
CA VAL A 204 5.43 -3.87 10.24
C VAL A 204 4.19 -4.73 10.47
N PRO A 205 3.00 -4.13 10.61
CA PRO A 205 1.77 -4.91 10.72
C PRO A 205 1.50 -5.68 9.44
N LEU A 206 0.95 -6.88 9.59
CA LEU A 206 0.23 -7.61 8.56
C LEU A 206 -1.09 -8.06 9.19
N ALA A 207 -2.20 -7.52 8.71
CA ALA A 207 -3.54 -7.84 9.16
C ALA A 207 -4.38 -8.30 7.98
N ALA A 208 -4.97 -9.49 8.09
CA ALA A 208 -5.75 -10.14 7.04
C ALA A 208 -7.06 -10.64 7.64
N VAL A 209 -8.19 -10.21 7.09
CA VAL A 209 -9.53 -10.54 7.58
C VAL A 209 -10.43 -10.93 6.41
N GLY A 210 -11.10 -12.08 6.51
CA GLY A 210 -12.00 -12.57 5.46
C GLY A 210 -11.49 -13.82 4.76
N VAL A 211 -11.91 -14.02 3.51
CA VAL A 211 -11.59 -15.22 2.72
C VAL A 211 -10.08 -15.42 2.61
N GLY A 212 -9.61 -16.65 2.83
CA GLY A 212 -8.19 -16.99 2.67
C GLY A 212 -7.24 -16.30 3.67
N ALA A 213 -7.73 -15.63 4.72
CA ALA A 213 -6.88 -14.92 5.67
C ALA A 213 -5.82 -15.82 6.35
N LEU A 214 -6.08 -17.12 6.48
CA LEU A 214 -5.12 -18.07 7.06
C LEU A 214 -3.91 -18.36 6.15
N GLU A 215 -3.97 -18.03 4.85
CA GLU A 215 -2.83 -18.14 3.94
C GLU A 215 -1.64 -17.27 4.35
N PHE A 216 -1.90 -16.24 5.16
CA PHE A 216 -0.91 -15.30 5.70
C PHE A 216 -0.29 -15.78 7.03
N ALA A 217 -0.74 -16.90 7.60
CA ALA A 217 -0.30 -17.39 8.91
C ALA A 217 1.18 -17.81 8.96
N SER A 218 1.82 -18.07 7.82
CA SER A 218 3.24 -18.41 7.72
C SER A 218 4.13 -17.26 7.24
N VAL A 219 3.57 -16.09 6.92
CA VAL A 219 4.33 -14.97 6.32
C VAL A 219 5.21 -14.30 7.37
N THR A 220 6.53 -14.41 7.26
CA THR A 220 7.47 -13.85 8.26
C THR A 220 8.06 -12.50 7.88
N ASP A 221 8.07 -12.17 6.59
CA ASP A 221 8.61 -10.92 6.04
C ASP A 221 7.77 -10.46 4.83
N LEU A 222 8.09 -9.29 4.27
CA LEU A 222 7.34 -8.72 3.15
C LEU A 222 7.27 -9.62 1.91
N SER A 223 8.26 -10.48 1.69
CA SER A 223 8.33 -11.33 0.48
C SER A 223 7.29 -12.45 0.50
N GLY A 224 6.77 -12.81 1.68
CA GLY A 224 5.71 -13.80 1.82
C GLY A 224 4.30 -13.28 1.47
N VAL A 225 4.11 -11.96 1.33
CA VAL A 225 2.78 -11.36 1.09
C VAL A 225 2.22 -11.76 -0.27
N THR A 226 2.98 -11.60 -1.36
CA THR A 226 2.51 -11.96 -2.71
C THR A 226 2.20 -13.45 -2.86
N PRO A 227 3.05 -14.40 -2.44
CA PRO A 227 2.72 -15.82 -2.50
C PRO A 227 1.47 -16.20 -1.71
N ALA A 228 1.24 -15.59 -0.54
CA ALA A 228 0.00 -15.80 0.22
C ALA A 228 -1.21 -15.26 -0.54
N LEU A 229 -1.12 -14.04 -1.08
CA LEU A 229 -2.19 -13.44 -1.86
C LEU A 229 -2.50 -14.22 -3.16
N ALA A 230 -1.48 -14.78 -3.81
CA ALA A 230 -1.63 -15.61 -5.01
C ALA A 230 -2.46 -16.88 -4.72
N ARG A 231 -2.27 -17.54 -3.57
CA ARG A 231 -3.08 -18.68 -3.14
C ARG A 231 -4.54 -18.30 -2.92
N VAL A 232 -4.80 -17.16 -2.27
CA VAL A 232 -6.17 -16.64 -2.07
C VAL A 232 -6.85 -16.38 -3.42
N LEU A 233 -6.13 -15.77 -4.35
CA LEU A 233 -6.63 -15.40 -5.68
C LEU A 233 -6.59 -16.56 -6.70
N LYS A 234 -6.08 -17.74 -6.32
CA LYS A 234 -5.90 -18.92 -7.19
C LYS A 234 -5.09 -18.59 -8.45
N LEU A 235 -4.00 -17.85 -8.28
CA LEU A 235 -3.12 -17.38 -9.35
C LEU A 235 -1.86 -18.23 -9.55
N ASP A 236 -1.71 -19.29 -8.77
CA ASP A 236 -0.65 -20.30 -8.95
C ASP A 236 -0.76 -21.01 -10.33
#